data_AF-A0A076FH06-F1
#
_entry.id   AF-A0A076FH06-F1
#
_cell.length_a   1.000
_cell.length_b   1.000
_cell.length_c   1.000
_cell.angle_alpha   90.00
_cell.angle_beta   90.00
_cell.angle_gamma   90.00
#
_symmetry.space_group_name_H-M   'P 1'
#
loop_
_entity.id
_entity.type
_entity.pdbx_description
1 polymer ?
#
loop_
_entity_poly.entity_id
_entity_poly.type
_entity_poly.pdbx_seq_one_letter_code
_entity_poly.pdbx_strand_id
1 'polypeptide(L)'
;FDKDGDGTITTKELGTVMRSLGQNPTEAELQDMINEVDADGNGTIDFPEFLTMMARKMKDTDSEEEIREAFRVFDKDGNGFISAA
;
A
#
# COMPACT_ATOMS: atom_id res chain seq x y z
N PHE A 1 7.43 6.57 -10.25
CA PHE A 1 6.62 5.40 -10.56
C PHE A 1 6.54 5.33 -12.07
N ASP A 2 5.96 6.33 -12.72
CA ASP A 2 6.18 6.67 -14.14
C ASP A 2 7.68 6.93 -14.41
N LYS A 3 8.30 6.14 -15.28
CA LYS A 3 9.73 6.17 -15.64
C LYS A 3 9.97 6.83 -17.00
N ASP A 4 9.02 6.75 -17.90
CA ASP A 4 9.12 7.29 -19.26
C ASP A 4 8.44 8.65 -19.42
N GLY A 5 7.67 9.09 -18.42
CA GLY A 5 7.05 10.41 -18.34
C GLY A 5 5.76 10.52 -19.13
N ASP A 6 5.09 9.39 -19.42
CA ASP A 6 3.86 9.38 -20.20
C ASP A 6 2.60 9.77 -19.39
N GLY A 7 2.73 9.91 -18.07
CA GLY A 7 1.66 10.32 -17.16
C GLY A 7 0.82 9.16 -16.62
N THR A 8 1.16 7.92 -16.98
CA THR A 8 0.54 6.69 -16.47
C THR A 8 1.59 5.80 -15.81
N ILE A 9 1.14 4.82 -15.04
CA ILE A 9 2.00 3.84 -14.39
C ILE A 9 1.55 2.47 -14.85
N THR A 10 2.42 1.79 -15.57
CA THR A 10 2.21 0.41 -16.03
C THR A 10 2.54 -0.60 -14.92
N THR A 11 2.07 -1.86 -15.07
CA THR A 11 2.44 -2.97 -14.17
C THR A 11 3.95 -3.10 -14.01
N LYS A 12 4.67 -2.95 -15.12
CA LYS A 12 6.13 -3.05 -15.17
C LYS A 12 6.82 -1.98 -14.35
N GLU A 13 6.31 -0.76 -14.41
CA GLU A 13 6.82 0.38 -13.65
C GLU A 13 6.51 0.25 -12.17
N LEU A 14 5.28 -0.13 -11.83
CA LEU A 14 4.88 -0.45 -10.46
C LEU A 14 5.79 -1.55 -9.87
N GLY A 15 6.00 -2.64 -10.60
CA GLY A 15 6.87 -3.74 -10.18
C GLY A 15 8.34 -3.33 -10.04
N THR A 16 8.83 -2.41 -10.87
CA THR A 16 10.19 -1.88 -10.75
C THR A 16 10.36 -1.10 -9.45
N VAL A 17 9.35 -0.32 -9.06
CA VAL A 17 9.39 0.41 -7.79
C VAL A 17 9.27 -0.54 -6.60
N MET A 18 8.33 -1.50 -6.62
CA MET A 18 8.17 -2.46 -5.52
C MET A 18 9.43 -3.29 -5.28
N ARG A 19 10.12 -3.71 -6.35
CA ARG A 19 11.45 -4.36 -6.26
C ARG A 19 12.54 -3.45 -5.70
N SER A 20 12.50 -2.17 -6.03
CA SER A 20 13.44 -1.19 -5.46
C SER A 20 13.21 -0.95 -3.97
N LEU A 21 11.99 -1.19 -3.48
CA LEU A 21 11.62 -1.13 -2.06
C LEU A 21 11.82 -2.47 -1.32
N GLY A 22 12.38 -3.49 -2.00
CA GLY A 22 12.67 -4.80 -1.40
C GLY A 22 11.51 -5.80 -1.43
N GLN A 23 10.38 -5.47 -2.06
CA GLN A 23 9.28 -6.41 -2.29
C GLN A 23 9.44 -7.11 -3.64
N ASN A 24 8.97 -8.35 -3.77
CA ASN A 24 9.12 -9.10 -5.02
C ASN A 24 7.76 -9.65 -5.50
N PRO A 25 6.82 -8.76 -5.87
CA PRO A 25 5.50 -9.16 -6.32
C PRO A 25 5.55 -9.87 -7.67
N THR A 26 4.62 -10.79 -7.86
CA THR A 26 4.33 -11.46 -9.12
C THR A 26 3.55 -10.54 -10.07
N GLU A 27 3.54 -10.85 -11.36
CA GLU A 27 2.76 -10.08 -12.34
C GLU A 27 1.26 -10.10 -12.03
N ALA A 28 0.76 -11.23 -11.50
CA ALA A 28 -0.64 -11.34 -11.07
C ALA A 28 -0.95 -10.40 -9.91
N GLU A 29 -0.10 -10.35 -8.88
CA GLU A 29 -0.27 -9.41 -7.76
C GLU A 29 -0.18 -7.96 -8.22
N LEU A 30 0.71 -7.64 -9.17
CA LEU A 30 0.80 -6.29 -9.74
C LEU A 30 -0.47 -5.94 -10.52
N GLN A 31 -1.00 -6.88 -11.31
CA GLN A 31 -2.23 -6.67 -12.06
C GLN A 31 -3.43 -6.51 -11.13
N ASP A 32 -3.51 -7.31 -10.07
CA ASP A 32 -4.56 -7.18 -9.05
C ASP A 32 -4.50 -5.82 -8.36
N MET A 33 -3.30 -5.36 -8.00
CA MET A 33 -3.09 -4.02 -7.43
C MET A 33 -3.53 -2.89 -8.37
N ILE A 34 -3.29 -3.03 -9.69
CA ILE A 34 -3.79 -2.07 -10.67
C ILE A 34 -5.31 -2.15 -10.75
N ASN A 35 -5.89 -3.34 -10.90
CA ASN A 35 -7.32 -3.55 -11.05
C ASN A 35 -8.14 -3.03 -9.85
N GLU A 36 -7.54 -2.94 -8.66
CA GLU A 36 -8.20 -2.38 -7.48
C GLU A 36 -8.44 -0.86 -7.55
N VAL A 37 -7.65 -0.15 -8.36
CA VAL A 37 -7.63 1.33 -8.41
C VAL A 37 -7.86 1.90 -9.81
N ASP A 38 -7.69 1.07 -10.85
CA ASP A 38 -8.01 1.35 -12.25
C ASP A 38 -9.53 1.48 -12.42
N ALA A 39 -10.00 2.73 -12.37
CA ALA A 39 -11.42 3.05 -12.40
C ALA A 39 -11.95 3.12 -13.83
N ASP A 40 -11.08 3.42 -14.79
CA ASP A 40 -11.44 3.54 -16.21
C ASP A 40 -11.25 2.22 -17.00
N GLY A 41 -10.56 1.24 -16.41
CA GLY A 41 -10.31 -0.09 -16.96
C GLY A 41 -9.26 -0.11 -18.07
N ASN A 42 -8.36 0.88 -18.11
CA ASN A 42 -7.34 0.99 -19.15
C ASN A 42 -6.10 0.09 -18.89
N GLY A 43 -6.03 -0.55 -17.73
CA GLY A 43 -4.95 -1.47 -17.34
C GLY A 43 -3.67 -0.79 -16.87
N THR A 44 -3.73 0.53 -16.62
CA THR A 44 -2.65 1.36 -16.08
C THR A 44 -3.21 2.20 -14.93
N ILE A 45 -2.32 2.85 -14.17
CA ILE A 45 -2.72 3.78 -13.11
C ILE A 45 -2.38 5.19 -13.55
N ASP A 46 -3.36 6.05 -13.72
CA ASP A 46 -3.13 7.46 -13.95
C ASP A 46 -2.78 8.22 -12.65
N PHE A 47 -2.39 9.49 -12.77
CA PHE A 47 -2.03 10.28 -11.60
C PHE A 47 -3.18 10.43 -10.57
N PRO A 48 -4.43 10.76 -10.95
CA PRO A 48 -5.60 10.70 -10.07
C PRO A 48 -5.82 9.37 -9.33
N GLU A 49 -5.70 8.24 -10.03
CA GLU A 49 -5.87 6.90 -9.48
C GLU A 49 -4.74 6.57 -8.50
N PHE A 50 -3.51 6.96 -8.83
CA PHE A 50 -2.36 6.83 -7.94
C PHE A 50 -2.54 7.61 -6.63
N LEU A 51 -3.08 8.84 -6.70
CA LEU A 51 -3.38 9.63 -5.50
C LEU A 51 -4.46 8.95 -4.65
N THR A 52 -5.49 8.38 -5.29
CA THR A 52 -6.56 7.64 -4.60
C THR A 52 -6.01 6.40 -3.90
N MET A 53 -5.15 5.64 -4.58
CA MET A 53 -4.42 4.51 -4.03
C MET A 53 -3.58 4.91 -2.81
N MET A 54 -2.74 5.95 -2.95
CA MET A 54 -1.86 6.41 -1.88
C MET A 54 -2.64 6.96 -0.68
N ALA A 55 -3.72 7.72 -0.91
CA ALA A 55 -4.58 8.22 0.15
C ALA A 55 -5.24 7.08 0.95
N ARG A 56 -5.67 6.02 0.25
CA ARG A 56 -6.26 4.83 0.88
C ARG A 56 -5.21 4.06 1.68
N LYS A 57 -4.02 3.85 1.08
CA LYS A 57 -2.92 3.13 1.73
C LYS A 57 -2.38 3.87 2.94
N MET A 58 -2.26 5.20 2.91
CA MET A 58 -1.89 6.00 4.09
C MET A 58 -2.92 5.84 5.22
N LYS A 59 -4.21 5.86 4.88
CA LYS A 59 -5.28 5.62 5.86
C LYS A 59 -5.24 4.21 6.45
N ASP A 60 -4.83 3.22 5.66
CA ASP A 60 -4.67 1.82 6.09
C ASP A 60 -3.31 1.53 6.75
N THR A 61 -2.30 2.39 6.61
CA THR A 61 -1.03 2.23 7.35
C THR A 61 -1.18 2.82 8.76
N ASP A 62 -1.97 3.89 8.92
CA ASP A 62 -2.51 4.30 10.23
C ASP A 62 -3.69 3.41 10.70
N SER A 63 -3.81 2.20 10.15
CA SER A 63 -4.92 1.32 10.51
C SER A 63 -4.86 0.97 11.98
N GLU A 64 -6.05 0.85 12.56
CA GLU A 64 -6.26 0.43 13.94
C GLU A 64 -5.46 -0.84 14.30
N GLU A 65 -5.13 -1.68 13.31
CA GLU A 65 -4.32 -2.89 13.46
C GLU A 65 -2.87 -2.59 13.84
N GLU A 66 -2.17 -1.66 13.17
CA GLU A 66 -0.79 -1.27 13.56
C GLU A 66 -0.79 -0.64 14.96
N ILE A 67 -1.79 0.19 15.26
CA ILE A 67 -1.94 0.84 16.58
C ILE A 67 -2.24 -0.19 17.66
N ARG A 68 -3.07 -1.19 17.37
CA ARG A 68 -3.37 -2.31 18.29
C ARG A 68 -2.17 -3.22 18.48
N GLU A 69 -1.41 -3.52 17.44
CA GLU A 69 -0.19 -4.31 17.55
C GLU A 69 0.87 -3.59 18.38
N ALA A 70 1.08 -2.29 18.11
CA ALA A 70 1.94 -1.45 18.93
C ALA A 70 1.47 -1.42 20.40
N PHE A 71 0.16 -1.32 20.64
CA PHE A 71 -0.40 -1.34 22.00
C PHE A 71 -0.14 -2.68 22.72
N ARG A 72 -0.31 -3.82 22.01
CA ARG A 72 0.01 -5.17 22.54
C ARG A 72 1.48 -5.36 22.88
N VAL A 73 2.40 -4.61 22.27
CA VAL A 73 3.81 -4.66 22.65
C VAL A 73 4.01 -4.21 24.10
N PHE A 74 3.22 -3.22 24.56
CA PHE A 74 3.31 -2.63 25.89
C PHE A 74 2.35 -3.27 26.91
N ASP A 75 1.17 -3.73 26.47
CA ASP A 75 0.22 -4.49 27.28
C ASP A 75 0.66 -5.96 27.43
N LYS A 76 1.58 -6.21 28.37
CA LYS A 76 2.21 -7.54 28.57
C LYS A 76 1.26 -8.59 29.15
N ASP A 77 0.24 -8.19 29.89
CA ASP A 77 -0.72 -9.10 30.51
C ASP A 77 -2.01 -9.26 29.69
N GLY A 78 -2.15 -8.49 28.60
CA GLY A 78 -3.24 -8.61 27.64
C GLY A 78 -4.58 -8.15 28.21
N ASN A 79 -4.54 -7.32 29.25
CA ASN A 79 -5.74 -6.87 29.96
C ASN A 79 -6.41 -5.66 29.26
N GLY A 80 -5.79 -5.13 28.20
CA GLY A 80 -6.26 -3.97 27.44
C GLY A 80 -5.79 -2.62 28.00
N PHE A 81 -4.91 -2.60 29.00
CA PHE A 81 -4.42 -1.40 29.69
C PHE A 81 -2.90 -1.43 29.85
N ILE A 82 -2.21 -0.39 29.37
CA ILE A 82 -0.79 -0.18 29.65
C ILE A 82 -0.66 0.46 31.04
N SER A 83 -0.29 -0.34 32.03
CA SER A 83 -0.07 0.13 33.39
C SER A 83 1.30 0.79 33.52
N ALA A 84 1.38 1.92 34.23
CA ALA A 84 2.67 2.50 34.62
C ALA A 84 3.31 1.59 35.67
N ALA A 85 4.56 1.18 35.42
CA ALA A 85 5.36 0.40 36.36
C ALA A 85 5.70 1.18 37.63
#